data_AF-A0A967PY60-F1
#
_entry.id   AF-A0A967PY60-F1
#
_cell.length_a   1.000
_cell.length_b   1.000
_cell.length_c   1.000
_cell.angle_alpha   90.00
_cell.angle_beta   90.00
_cell.angle_gamma   90.00
#
_symmetry.space_group_name_H-M   'P 1'
#
loop_
_entity.id
_entity.type
_entity.pdbx_description
1 polymer ?
#
loop_
_entity_poly.entity_id
_entity_poly.type
_entity_poly.pdbx_seq_one_letter_code
_entity_poly.pdbx_strand_id
1 'polypeptide(L)'
;SGNLSRGHRFMAPESMIIKNSADYEDQCERHYVTADPEKRKATIASGIAEAAKSVGGTLNEDEGLLDEVTYLVEDATPLVGTFEDEYLQLPRELLITSMREHQRYFTVVDKDGNLMPHFITISNTRAEDPAVVVKGNERVIRARLADAMFFWQEDQKVKLESRLEALKAVVYQQKLGTSYEKVMRFRQLAVALAEQLDASVKAQTERAALLCKCDLETGMVYEFPELQGIMGREYAKLEGEDARVATAIHEHYLPVEAGGELPSDNIGAFVSIADKIDS
;
A
#
# COMPACT_ATOMS: atom_id res chain seq x y z
N SER A 1 -5.03 -24.07 36.61
CA SER A 1 -5.65 -24.15 35.27
C SER A 1 -7.15 -24.37 35.48
N GLY A 2 -8.01 -23.64 34.76
CA GLY A 2 -9.47 -23.74 34.84
C GLY A 2 -10.09 -23.87 33.44
N ASN A 3 -11.40 -24.14 33.36
CA ASN A 3 -12.12 -24.37 32.11
C ASN A 3 -13.01 -23.19 31.69
N LEU A 4 -12.69 -21.99 32.19
CA LEU A 4 -13.40 -20.76 31.85
C LEU A 4 -12.64 -20.01 30.76
N SER A 5 -13.37 -19.56 29.75
CA SER A 5 -12.91 -18.70 28.66
C SER A 5 -13.88 -17.52 28.49
N ARG A 6 -13.68 -16.69 27.47
CA ARG A 6 -14.58 -15.61 27.07
C ARG A 6 -14.69 -15.59 25.55
N GLY A 7 -15.83 -15.16 25.03
CA GLY A 7 -16.01 -14.94 23.60
C GLY A 7 -15.66 -13.51 23.20
N HIS A 8 -16.33 -13.04 22.15
CA HIS A 8 -16.09 -11.74 21.57
C HIS A 8 -16.24 -10.62 22.59
N ARG A 9 -15.22 -9.75 22.70
CA ARG A 9 -15.09 -8.73 23.75
C ARG A 9 -16.33 -7.85 23.92
N PHE A 10 -17.03 -7.54 22.84
CA PHE A 10 -18.19 -6.65 22.84
C PHE A 10 -19.54 -7.36 22.71
N MET A 11 -19.58 -8.54 22.10
CA MET A 11 -20.84 -9.22 21.76
C MET A 11 -21.15 -10.39 22.70
N ALA A 12 -20.14 -10.92 23.39
CA ALA A 12 -20.27 -11.98 24.39
C ALA A 12 -19.17 -11.84 25.48
N PRO A 13 -19.21 -10.75 26.28
CA PRO A 13 -18.19 -10.46 27.28
C PRO A 13 -18.22 -11.41 28.49
N GLU A 14 -19.31 -12.15 28.68
CA GLU A 14 -19.47 -13.09 29.78
C GLU A 14 -18.51 -14.28 29.67
N SER A 15 -18.20 -14.90 30.82
CA SER A 15 -17.39 -16.12 30.84
C SER A 15 -18.18 -17.32 30.30
N MET A 16 -17.54 -18.09 29.43
CA MET A 16 -18.06 -19.37 28.93
C MET A 16 -17.25 -20.55 29.50
N ILE A 17 -17.90 -21.70 29.64
CA ILE A 17 -17.25 -22.94 30.08
C ILE A 17 -16.87 -23.75 28.84
N ILE A 18 -15.61 -24.19 28.77
CA ILE A 18 -15.11 -25.13 27.75
C ILE A 18 -15.01 -26.50 28.41
N LYS A 19 -15.88 -27.45 28.05
CA LYS A 19 -15.93 -28.76 28.71
C LYS A 19 -14.74 -29.64 28.33
N ASN A 20 -14.33 -29.58 27.07
CA ASN A 20 -13.22 -30.35 26.50
C ASN A 20 -12.80 -29.71 25.16
N SER A 21 -11.77 -30.26 24.50
CA SER A 21 -11.27 -29.73 23.23
C SER A 21 -12.29 -29.78 22.09
N ALA A 22 -13.17 -30.78 22.05
CA ALA A 22 -14.20 -30.91 21.01
C ALA A 22 -15.33 -29.87 21.18
N ASP A 23 -15.50 -29.31 22.38
CA ASP A 23 -16.48 -28.25 22.70
C ASP A 23 -15.93 -26.85 22.37
N TYR A 24 -14.62 -26.70 22.16
CA TYR A 24 -13.96 -25.40 22.07
C TYR A 24 -14.46 -24.56 20.89
N GLU A 25 -14.44 -25.10 19.67
CA GLU A 25 -14.84 -24.37 18.46
C GLU A 25 -16.33 -23.99 18.48
N ASP A 26 -17.22 -24.92 18.84
CA ASP A 26 -18.67 -24.66 18.95
C ASP A 26 -18.96 -23.58 20.01
N GLN A 27 -18.26 -23.61 21.15
CA GLN A 27 -18.41 -22.59 22.17
C GLN A 27 -17.87 -21.24 21.70
N CYS A 28 -16.74 -21.18 21.03
CA CYS A 28 -16.22 -19.96 20.42
C CYS A 28 -17.22 -19.38 19.41
N GLU A 29 -17.75 -20.18 18.49
CA GLU A 29 -18.68 -19.72 17.45
C GLU A 29 -19.99 -19.17 18.04
N ARG A 30 -20.55 -19.84 19.06
CA ARG A 30 -21.74 -19.34 19.78
C ARG A 30 -21.53 -18.01 20.49
N HIS A 31 -20.27 -17.69 20.79
CA HIS A 31 -19.88 -16.43 21.43
C HIS A 31 -19.10 -15.53 20.45
N TYR A 32 -19.40 -15.64 19.15
CA TYR A 32 -18.94 -14.76 18.07
C TYR A 32 -17.41 -14.74 17.90
N VAL A 33 -16.78 -15.91 18.00
CA VAL A 33 -15.36 -16.09 17.71
C VAL A 33 -15.18 -17.28 16.77
N THR A 34 -14.69 -17.02 15.56
CA THR A 34 -14.28 -18.10 14.65
C THR A 34 -12.85 -18.50 14.98
N ALA A 35 -12.65 -19.54 15.79
CA ALA A 35 -11.32 -19.89 16.32
C ALA A 35 -10.31 -20.34 15.25
N ASP A 36 -10.77 -21.09 14.23
CA ASP A 36 -9.94 -21.56 13.12
C ASP A 36 -9.65 -20.42 12.12
N PRO A 37 -8.37 -20.02 11.93
CA PRO A 37 -7.99 -18.98 10.99
C PRO A 37 -8.35 -19.30 9.53
N GLU A 38 -8.29 -20.57 9.11
CA GLU A 38 -8.61 -20.94 7.72
C GLU A 38 -10.11 -20.82 7.45
N LYS A 39 -10.94 -21.28 8.40
CA LYS A 39 -12.39 -21.07 8.34
C LYS A 39 -12.74 -19.58 8.33
N ARG A 40 -12.04 -18.78 9.13
CA ARG A 40 -12.24 -17.33 9.20
C ARG A 40 -11.84 -16.64 7.89
N LYS A 41 -10.66 -16.96 7.33
CA LYS A 41 -10.17 -16.46 6.05
C LYS A 41 -11.16 -16.77 4.92
N ALA A 42 -11.64 -18.01 4.84
CA ALA A 42 -12.63 -18.41 3.84
C ALA A 42 -13.95 -17.63 3.97
N THR A 43 -14.41 -17.40 5.22
CA THR A 43 -15.62 -16.62 5.49
C THR A 43 -15.46 -15.16 5.06
N ILE A 44 -14.32 -14.53 5.40
CA ILE A 44 -14.00 -13.16 4.99
C ILE A 44 -13.93 -13.07 3.47
N ALA A 45 -13.18 -13.97 2.82
CA ALA A 45 -12.99 -14.01 1.38
C ALA A 45 -14.32 -14.14 0.62
N SER A 46 -15.20 -15.04 1.06
CA SER A 46 -16.54 -15.17 0.46
C SER A 46 -17.36 -13.91 0.67
N GLY A 47 -17.33 -13.33 1.87
CA GLY A 47 -18.11 -12.15 2.21
C GLY A 47 -17.67 -10.90 1.45
N ILE A 48 -16.37 -10.67 1.27
CA ILE A 48 -15.87 -9.54 0.45
C ILE A 48 -16.18 -9.72 -1.03
N ALA A 49 -16.14 -10.95 -1.55
CA ALA A 49 -16.51 -11.23 -2.93
C ALA A 49 -18.01 -10.95 -3.19
N GLU A 50 -18.88 -11.35 -2.25
CA GLU A 50 -20.31 -11.03 -2.31
C GLU A 50 -20.57 -9.52 -2.22
N ALA A 51 -19.87 -8.83 -1.31
CA ALA A 51 -19.96 -7.39 -1.14
C ALA A 51 -19.53 -6.64 -2.41
N ALA A 52 -18.41 -7.02 -3.03
CA ALA A 52 -17.96 -6.44 -4.31
C ALA A 52 -18.99 -6.67 -5.43
N LYS A 53 -19.56 -7.88 -5.52
CA LYS A 53 -20.59 -8.22 -6.50
C LYS A 53 -21.87 -7.41 -6.30
N SER A 54 -22.23 -7.07 -5.06
CA SER A 54 -23.43 -6.29 -4.75
C SER A 54 -23.40 -4.88 -5.35
N VAL A 55 -22.21 -4.32 -5.61
CA VAL A 55 -22.02 -3.03 -6.32
C VAL A 55 -21.67 -3.19 -7.80
N GLY A 56 -21.78 -4.41 -8.34
CA GLY A 56 -21.52 -4.69 -9.76
C GLY A 56 -20.04 -4.80 -10.14
N GLY A 57 -19.14 -4.81 -9.16
CA GLY A 57 -17.70 -4.95 -9.35
C GLY A 57 -17.17 -6.32 -8.92
N THR A 58 -15.84 -6.41 -8.90
CA THR A 58 -15.07 -7.54 -8.36
C THR A 58 -14.01 -7.03 -7.40
N LEU A 59 -13.54 -7.90 -6.52
CA LEU A 59 -12.49 -7.55 -5.57
C LEU A 59 -11.18 -7.30 -6.34
N ASN A 60 -10.48 -6.20 -6.02
CA ASN A 60 -9.08 -6.07 -6.35
C ASN A 60 -8.29 -6.95 -5.35
N GLU A 61 -7.79 -8.08 -5.83
CA GLU A 61 -7.21 -9.12 -4.98
C GLU A 61 -5.98 -8.60 -4.22
N ASP A 62 -5.96 -8.86 -2.90
CA ASP A 62 -4.83 -8.59 -2.01
C ASP A 62 -4.81 -9.68 -0.93
N GLU A 63 -4.06 -10.75 -1.20
CA GLU A 63 -3.94 -11.89 -0.28
C GLU A 63 -3.28 -11.47 1.05
N GLY A 64 -2.33 -10.54 1.01
CA GLY A 64 -1.65 -10.05 2.20
C GLY A 64 -2.60 -9.29 3.13
N LEU A 65 -3.45 -8.43 2.58
CA LEU A 65 -4.48 -7.73 3.35
C LEU A 65 -5.54 -8.70 3.88
N LEU A 66 -5.94 -9.70 3.08
CA LEU A 66 -6.86 -10.74 3.55
C LEU A 66 -6.28 -11.52 4.73
N ASP A 67 -4.98 -11.86 4.68
CA ASP A 67 -4.28 -12.50 5.79
C ASP A 67 -4.21 -11.59 7.02
N GLU A 68 -3.82 -10.33 6.87
CA GLU A 68 -3.79 -9.36 7.97
C GLU A 68 -5.17 -9.26 8.65
N VAL A 69 -6.22 -9.02 7.86
CA VAL A 69 -7.57 -8.85 8.38
C VAL A 69 -8.09 -10.11 9.04
N THR A 70 -7.74 -11.31 8.53
CA THR A 70 -8.08 -12.58 9.16
C THR A 70 -7.60 -12.63 10.62
N TYR A 71 -6.41 -12.10 10.93
CA TYR A 71 -5.89 -12.07 12.29
C TYR A 71 -6.33 -10.86 13.12
N LEU A 72 -6.99 -9.86 12.52
CA LEU A 72 -7.50 -8.68 13.22
C LEU A 72 -8.92 -8.86 13.78
N VAL A 73 -9.72 -9.75 13.18
CA VAL A 73 -11.14 -9.92 13.53
C VAL A 73 -11.43 -11.33 14.04
N GLU A 74 -12.48 -11.45 14.85
CA GLU A 74 -12.99 -12.68 15.46
C GLU A 74 -14.33 -13.09 14.83
N ASP A 75 -15.22 -12.13 14.50
CA ASP A 75 -16.48 -12.31 13.78
C ASP A 75 -16.62 -11.23 12.70
N ALA A 76 -16.27 -11.61 11.47
CA ALA A 76 -16.14 -10.69 10.36
C ALA A 76 -17.50 -10.35 9.72
N THR A 77 -17.79 -9.06 9.60
CA THR A 77 -18.93 -8.56 8.82
C THR A 77 -18.44 -7.57 7.76
N PRO A 78 -18.39 -7.97 6.47
CA PRO A 78 -18.05 -7.06 5.37
C PRO A 78 -19.11 -5.99 5.18
N LEU A 79 -18.67 -4.75 5.00
CA LEU A 79 -19.51 -3.59 4.76
C LEU A 79 -18.97 -2.81 3.58
N VAL A 80 -19.86 -2.45 2.64
CA VAL A 80 -19.50 -1.63 1.48
C VAL A 80 -19.70 -0.16 1.80
N GLY A 81 -18.67 0.64 1.54
CA GLY A 81 -18.73 2.10 1.58
C GLY A 81 -18.38 2.72 0.23
N THR A 82 -18.63 4.01 0.11
CA THR A 82 -18.40 4.78 -1.11
C THR A 82 -17.56 6.03 -0.86
N PHE A 83 -16.93 6.53 -1.92
CA PHE A 83 -16.24 7.83 -1.92
C PHE A 83 -16.51 8.54 -3.24
N GLU A 84 -16.18 9.82 -3.32
CA GLU A 84 -16.45 10.65 -4.50
C GLU A 84 -15.60 10.23 -5.72
N ASP A 85 -16.22 10.13 -6.89
CA ASP A 85 -15.57 9.76 -8.17
C ASP A 85 -14.36 10.64 -8.52
N GLU A 86 -14.34 11.89 -8.03
CA GLU A 86 -13.23 12.80 -8.26
C GLU A 86 -11.89 12.26 -7.73
N TYR A 87 -11.90 11.38 -6.73
CA TYR A 87 -10.68 10.78 -6.21
C TYR A 87 -10.09 9.73 -7.15
N LEU A 88 -10.85 9.22 -8.13
CA LEU A 88 -10.34 8.26 -9.13
C LEU A 88 -9.30 8.86 -10.09
N GLN A 89 -9.10 10.19 -10.07
CA GLN A 89 -8.00 10.83 -10.80
C GLN A 89 -6.63 10.64 -10.10
N LEU A 90 -6.61 10.23 -8.83
CA LEU A 90 -5.37 9.89 -8.13
C LEU A 90 -4.76 8.63 -8.76
N PRO A 91 -3.42 8.51 -8.78
CA PRO A 91 -2.77 7.28 -9.20
C PRO A 91 -3.34 6.05 -8.49
N ARG A 92 -3.55 4.98 -9.26
CA ARG A 92 -4.15 3.73 -8.78
C ARG A 92 -3.46 3.22 -7.51
N GLU A 93 -2.13 3.17 -7.51
CA GLU A 93 -1.35 2.69 -6.37
C GLU A 93 -1.50 3.60 -5.15
N LEU A 94 -1.54 4.92 -5.31
CA LEU A 94 -1.80 5.87 -4.21
C LEU A 94 -3.16 5.58 -3.55
N LEU A 95 -4.22 5.37 -4.35
CA LEU A 95 -5.56 5.04 -3.83
C LEU A 95 -5.56 3.73 -3.05
N ILE A 96 -5.01 2.67 -3.65
CA ILE A 96 -4.97 1.33 -3.07
C ILE A 96 -4.19 1.36 -1.76
N THR A 97 -2.96 1.88 -1.78
CA THR A 97 -2.08 1.94 -0.60
C THR A 97 -2.70 2.77 0.51
N SER A 98 -3.29 3.93 0.18
CA SER A 98 -3.96 4.79 1.18
C SER A 98 -5.12 4.08 1.87
N MET A 99 -5.90 3.28 1.13
CA MET A 99 -7.03 2.49 1.67
C MET A 99 -6.55 1.28 2.48
N ARG A 100 -5.50 0.61 2.01
CA ARG A 100 -4.90 -0.57 2.61
C ARG A 100 -4.22 -0.25 3.94
N GLU A 101 -3.21 0.61 3.95
CA GLU A 101 -2.34 0.81 5.12
C GLU A 101 -3.06 1.47 6.30
N HIS A 102 -3.91 2.47 6.01
CA HIS A 102 -4.52 3.26 7.07
C HIS A 102 -5.82 2.68 7.61
N GLN A 103 -6.57 1.94 6.78
CA GLN A 103 -7.91 1.50 7.14
C GLN A 103 -8.23 0.02 6.85
N ARG A 104 -7.30 -0.72 6.24
CA ARG A 104 -7.48 -2.14 5.88
C ARG A 104 -8.71 -2.34 4.98
N TYR A 105 -8.93 -1.39 4.08
CA TYR A 105 -10.04 -1.46 3.14
C TYR A 105 -9.62 -2.19 1.88
N PHE A 106 -10.49 -3.09 1.44
CA PHE A 106 -10.36 -3.72 0.13
C PHE A 106 -10.94 -2.80 -0.94
N THR A 107 -10.28 -2.76 -2.10
CA THR A 107 -10.72 -1.96 -3.24
C THR A 107 -11.54 -2.80 -4.21
N VAL A 108 -12.46 -2.16 -4.93
CA VAL A 108 -13.33 -2.81 -5.92
C VAL A 108 -12.95 -2.34 -7.31
N VAL A 109 -12.95 -3.25 -8.28
CA VAL A 109 -12.68 -2.95 -9.69
C VAL A 109 -13.85 -3.34 -10.59
N ASP A 110 -13.99 -2.65 -11.71
CA ASP A 110 -14.93 -2.99 -12.77
C ASP A 110 -14.42 -4.18 -13.62
N LYS A 111 -15.14 -4.50 -14.69
CA LYS A 111 -14.81 -5.61 -15.59
C LYS A 111 -13.55 -5.37 -16.44
N ASP A 112 -13.16 -4.11 -16.60
CA ASP A 112 -11.97 -3.70 -17.34
C ASP A 112 -10.75 -3.53 -16.42
N GLY A 113 -10.94 -3.78 -15.10
CA GLY A 113 -9.92 -3.67 -14.08
C GLY A 113 -9.74 -2.26 -13.52
N ASN A 114 -10.57 -1.28 -13.88
CA ASN A 114 -10.49 0.08 -13.35
C ASN A 114 -11.04 0.13 -11.92
N LEU A 115 -10.42 0.95 -11.06
CA LEU A 115 -10.92 1.16 -9.70
C LEU A 115 -12.32 1.79 -9.74
N MET A 116 -13.21 1.25 -8.92
CA MET A 116 -14.54 1.79 -8.68
C MET A 116 -14.52 2.69 -7.43
N PRO A 117 -15.48 3.64 -7.28
CA PRO A 117 -15.61 4.52 -6.12
C PRO A 117 -16.19 3.78 -4.89
N HIS A 118 -15.77 2.54 -4.68
CA HIS A 118 -16.24 1.62 -3.65
C HIS A 118 -15.08 0.99 -2.91
N PHE A 119 -15.27 0.81 -1.61
CA PHE A 119 -14.36 0.07 -0.76
C PHE A 119 -15.13 -0.87 0.15
N ILE A 120 -14.47 -1.91 0.65
CA ILE A 120 -15.04 -2.87 1.57
C ILE A 120 -14.24 -2.85 2.86
N THR A 121 -14.91 -2.59 3.98
CA THR A 121 -14.34 -2.64 5.33
C THR A 121 -14.87 -3.86 6.07
N ILE A 122 -14.07 -4.44 6.96
CA ILE A 122 -14.49 -5.58 7.78
C ILE A 122 -14.75 -5.12 9.20
N SER A 123 -16.02 -5.10 9.60
CA SER A 123 -16.39 -4.89 10.98
C SER A 123 -16.14 -6.15 11.80
N ASN A 124 -15.52 -6.00 12.97
CA ASN A 124 -15.39 -7.08 13.96
C ASN A 124 -16.63 -7.17 14.89
N THR A 125 -17.65 -6.36 14.64
CA THR A 125 -18.90 -6.39 15.40
C THR A 125 -20.09 -6.41 14.46
N ARG A 126 -21.15 -7.07 14.90
CA ARG A 126 -22.47 -6.98 14.28
C ARG A 126 -23.14 -5.71 14.77
N ALA A 127 -22.99 -4.63 14.00
CA ALA A 127 -23.60 -3.36 14.33
C ALA A 127 -25.13 -3.44 14.27
N GLU A 128 -25.81 -2.80 15.22
CA GLU A 128 -27.28 -2.67 15.20
C GLU A 128 -27.78 -1.94 13.95
N ASP A 129 -27.03 -0.89 13.55
CA ASP A 129 -27.23 -0.17 12.29
C ASP A 129 -25.92 -0.13 11.48
N PRO A 130 -25.78 -1.00 10.47
CA PRO A 130 -24.62 -1.01 9.58
C PRO A 130 -24.38 0.34 8.87
N ALA A 131 -25.43 1.12 8.61
CA ALA A 131 -25.29 2.40 7.90
C ALA A 131 -24.49 3.43 8.71
N VAL A 132 -24.57 3.38 10.05
CA VAL A 132 -23.76 4.24 10.92
C VAL A 132 -22.28 3.90 10.79
N VAL A 133 -21.95 2.61 10.76
CA VAL A 133 -20.56 2.14 10.58
C VAL A 133 -20.04 2.55 9.21
N VAL A 134 -20.81 2.30 8.15
CA VAL A 134 -20.44 2.70 6.78
C VAL A 134 -20.17 4.20 6.71
N LYS A 135 -21.12 5.05 7.16
CA LYS A 135 -20.96 6.51 7.14
C LYS A 135 -19.74 6.99 7.94
N GLY A 136 -19.42 6.31 9.04
CA GLY A 136 -18.21 6.57 9.82
C GLY A 136 -16.94 6.33 9.02
N ASN A 137 -16.84 5.17 8.36
CA ASN A 137 -15.72 4.79 7.50
C ASN A 137 -15.61 5.72 6.27
N GLU A 138 -16.74 6.05 5.62
CA GLU A 138 -16.77 7.00 4.50
C GLU A 138 -16.26 8.39 4.88
N ARG A 139 -16.57 8.86 6.09
CA ARG A 139 -16.03 10.15 6.58
C ARG A 139 -14.53 10.09 6.77
N VAL A 140 -14.01 8.98 7.29
CA VAL A 140 -12.56 8.79 7.53
C VAL A 140 -11.81 8.75 6.21
N ILE A 141 -12.27 7.94 5.24
CA ILE A 141 -11.56 7.83 3.96
C ILE A 141 -11.62 9.12 3.15
N ARG A 142 -12.77 9.81 3.14
CA ARG A 142 -12.91 11.08 2.44
C ARG A 142 -11.91 12.13 2.92
N ALA A 143 -11.74 12.25 4.25
CA ALA A 143 -10.75 13.17 4.80
C ALA A 143 -9.33 12.82 4.31
N ARG A 144 -8.97 11.52 4.32
CA ARG A 144 -7.65 11.07 3.88
C ARG A 144 -7.42 11.25 2.37
N LEU A 145 -8.43 10.98 1.55
CA LEU A 145 -8.35 11.16 0.10
C LEU A 145 -8.33 12.64 -0.29
N ALA A 146 -8.97 13.51 0.49
CA ALA A 146 -8.86 14.96 0.32
C ALA A 146 -7.42 15.44 0.57
N ASP A 147 -6.76 14.94 1.62
CA ASP A 147 -5.35 15.25 1.90
C ASP A 147 -4.44 14.75 0.76
N ALA A 148 -4.63 13.49 0.32
CA ALA A 148 -3.89 12.94 -0.82
C ALA A 148 -4.10 13.77 -2.09
N MET A 149 -5.34 14.18 -2.39
CA MET A 149 -5.66 15.04 -3.52
C MET A 149 -4.95 16.39 -3.46
N PHE A 150 -4.94 17.01 -2.27
CA PHE A 150 -4.24 18.27 -2.06
C PHE A 150 -2.75 18.13 -2.37
N PHE A 151 -2.07 17.12 -1.80
CA PHE A 151 -0.63 16.92 -2.05
C PHE A 151 -0.35 16.57 -3.50
N TRP A 152 -1.18 15.72 -4.12
CA TRP A 152 -1.05 15.37 -5.53
C TRP A 152 -1.09 16.61 -6.44
N GLN A 153 -2.01 17.54 -6.17
CA GLN A 153 -2.14 18.78 -6.93
C GLN A 153 -1.03 19.80 -6.60
N GLU A 154 -0.62 19.90 -5.34
CA GLU A 154 0.41 20.84 -4.89
C GLU A 154 1.78 20.44 -5.44
N ASP A 155 2.12 19.15 -5.35
CA ASP A 155 3.42 18.62 -5.79
C ASP A 155 3.65 18.80 -7.29
N GLN A 156 2.59 18.71 -8.10
CA GLN A 156 2.66 18.93 -9.56
C GLN A 156 3.05 20.35 -9.97
N LYS A 157 3.02 21.33 -9.05
CA LYS A 157 3.42 22.72 -9.32
C LYS A 157 4.94 22.89 -9.41
N VAL A 158 5.71 21.94 -8.89
CA VAL A 158 7.18 21.94 -8.90
C VAL A 158 7.64 20.68 -9.62
N LYS A 159 8.62 20.82 -10.52
CA LYS A 159 9.16 19.65 -11.23
C LYS A 159 9.91 18.70 -10.30
N LEU A 160 9.83 17.41 -10.55
CA LEU A 160 10.53 16.37 -9.81
C LEU A 160 12.04 16.63 -9.78
N GLU A 161 12.65 16.97 -10.92
CA GLU A 161 14.08 17.25 -11.00
C GLU A 161 14.54 18.45 -10.17
N SER A 162 13.65 19.42 -9.93
CA SER A 162 13.96 20.62 -9.14
C SER A 162 14.12 20.31 -7.65
N ARG A 163 13.69 19.11 -7.21
CA ARG A 163 13.81 18.65 -5.82
C ARG A 163 15.15 17.97 -5.52
N LEU A 164 15.96 17.66 -6.53
CA LEU A 164 17.26 17.02 -6.33
C LEU A 164 18.14 17.79 -5.35
N GLU A 165 18.23 19.12 -5.51
CA GLU A 165 19.04 19.97 -4.63
C GLU A 165 18.54 20.00 -3.17
N ALA A 166 17.23 19.87 -2.96
CA ALA A 166 16.64 19.82 -1.62
C ALA A 166 17.08 18.58 -0.83
N LEU A 167 17.47 17.49 -1.52
CA LEU A 167 18.04 16.29 -0.89
C LEU A 167 19.33 16.54 -0.10
N LYS A 168 19.96 17.72 -0.22
CA LYS A 168 21.08 18.15 0.64
C LYS A 168 20.63 18.42 2.09
N ALA A 169 19.35 18.64 2.33
CA ALA A 169 18.78 18.80 3.67
C ALA A 169 18.34 17.46 4.27
N VAL A 170 18.12 16.42 3.46
CA VAL A 170 17.73 15.08 3.92
C VAL A 170 18.95 14.34 4.42
N VAL A 171 19.06 14.17 5.74
CA VAL A 171 20.12 13.36 6.33
C VAL A 171 19.84 11.89 6.02
N TYR A 172 20.71 11.27 5.23
CA TYR A 172 20.67 9.82 4.99
C TYR A 172 21.18 9.08 6.23
N GLN A 173 22.38 9.43 6.69
CA GLN A 173 22.95 8.89 7.91
C GLN A 173 24.00 9.89 8.44
N GLN A 174 23.99 10.18 9.74
CA GLN A 174 24.79 11.27 10.34
C GLN A 174 26.29 11.28 10.00
N LYS A 175 26.90 10.11 9.75
CA LYS A 175 28.30 9.91 9.37
C LYS A 175 28.52 9.69 7.87
N LEU A 176 27.48 9.37 7.10
CA LEU A 176 27.57 9.10 5.65
C LEU A 176 27.03 10.25 4.77
N GLY A 177 26.41 11.24 5.42
CA GLY A 177 25.97 12.48 4.78
C GLY A 177 24.48 12.48 4.42
N THR A 178 24.19 13.13 3.32
CA THR A 178 22.85 13.49 2.85
C THR A 178 22.37 12.56 1.73
N SER A 179 21.06 12.54 1.48
CA SER A 179 20.49 11.81 0.34
C SER A 179 21.03 12.32 -0.99
N TYR A 180 21.30 13.63 -1.11
CA TYR A 180 21.96 14.19 -2.30
C TYR A 180 23.35 13.57 -2.53
N GLU A 181 24.18 13.54 -1.49
CA GLU A 181 25.53 12.97 -1.58
C GLU A 181 25.50 11.49 -1.94
N LYS A 182 24.55 10.74 -1.36
CA LYS A 182 24.29 9.34 -1.72
C LYS A 182 23.92 9.19 -3.19
N VAL A 183 22.96 9.98 -3.69
CA VAL A 183 22.57 9.99 -5.11
C VAL A 183 23.77 10.25 -6.02
N MET A 184 24.61 11.23 -5.69
CA MET A 184 25.80 11.54 -6.48
C MET A 184 26.82 10.38 -6.51
N ARG A 185 26.97 9.62 -5.41
CA ARG A 185 27.87 8.46 -5.35
C ARG A 185 27.33 7.29 -6.15
N PHE A 186 26.09 6.84 -5.88
CA PHE A 186 25.57 5.67 -6.58
C PHE A 186 25.27 5.96 -8.05
N ARG A 187 24.99 7.21 -8.44
CA ARG A 187 24.92 7.59 -9.87
C ARG A 187 26.20 7.20 -10.62
N GLN A 188 27.38 7.46 -10.06
CA GLN A 188 28.65 7.13 -10.70
C GLN A 188 28.80 5.61 -10.87
N LEU A 189 28.40 4.84 -9.86
CA LEU A 189 28.39 3.39 -9.92
C LEU A 189 27.40 2.87 -10.98
N ALA A 190 26.18 3.40 -11.02
CA ALA A 190 25.15 3.02 -11.98
C ALA A 190 25.59 3.31 -13.42
N VAL A 191 26.21 4.47 -13.65
CA VAL A 191 26.77 4.85 -14.96
C VAL A 191 27.91 3.92 -15.37
N ALA A 192 28.81 3.56 -14.44
CA ALA A 192 29.89 2.63 -14.72
C ALA A 192 29.38 1.21 -15.05
N LEU A 193 28.34 0.74 -14.36
CA LEU A 193 27.68 -0.52 -14.67
C LEU A 193 27.06 -0.49 -16.07
N ALA A 194 26.33 0.58 -16.40
CA ALA A 194 25.76 0.75 -17.73
C ALA A 194 26.84 0.80 -18.81
N GLU A 195 27.92 1.55 -18.63
CA GLU A 195 29.04 1.60 -19.58
C GLU A 195 29.66 0.23 -19.88
N GLN A 196 29.79 -0.61 -18.86
CA GLN A 196 30.44 -1.92 -18.99
C GLN A 196 29.52 -3.00 -19.53
N LEU A 197 28.24 -2.97 -19.17
CA LEU A 197 27.30 -4.06 -19.41
C LEU A 197 26.29 -3.76 -20.52
N ASP A 198 25.86 -2.50 -20.66
CA ASP A 198 24.93 -2.05 -21.68
C ASP A 198 25.03 -0.52 -21.91
N ALA A 199 26.02 -0.11 -22.70
CA ALA A 199 26.29 1.30 -22.93
C ALA A 199 25.13 2.05 -23.62
N SER A 200 24.17 1.32 -24.22
CA SER A 200 23.04 1.91 -24.93
C SER A 200 22.04 2.61 -24.00
N VAL A 201 21.98 2.18 -22.72
CA VAL A 201 21.07 2.74 -21.71
C VAL A 201 21.73 3.72 -20.76
N LYS A 202 23.03 4.01 -20.95
CA LYS A 202 23.83 4.83 -20.04
C LYS A 202 23.17 6.17 -19.68
N ALA A 203 22.68 6.90 -20.68
CA ALA A 203 22.07 8.22 -20.47
C ALA A 203 20.76 8.12 -19.66
N GLN A 204 19.94 7.10 -19.95
CA GLN A 204 18.71 6.84 -19.19
C GLN A 204 19.01 6.37 -17.76
N THR A 205 20.03 5.53 -17.55
CA THR A 205 20.49 5.11 -16.22
C THR A 205 20.94 6.31 -15.39
N GLU A 206 21.69 7.23 -15.99
CA GLU A 206 22.11 8.46 -15.33
C GLU A 206 20.92 9.33 -14.94
N ARG A 207 19.95 9.51 -15.86
CA ARG A 207 18.72 10.29 -15.60
C ARG A 207 17.89 9.66 -14.48
N ALA A 208 17.68 8.34 -14.52
CA ALA A 208 16.94 7.62 -13.49
C ALA A 208 17.62 7.75 -12.12
N ALA A 209 18.94 7.56 -12.05
CA ALA A 209 19.69 7.69 -10.79
C ALA A 209 19.54 9.09 -10.16
N LEU A 210 19.52 10.16 -10.98
CA LEU A 210 19.34 11.53 -10.49
C LEU A 210 17.94 11.80 -9.95
N LEU A 211 16.92 11.16 -10.51
CA LEU A 211 15.52 11.42 -10.16
C LEU A 211 14.98 10.49 -9.08
N CYS A 212 15.58 9.32 -8.87
CA CYS A 212 14.91 8.21 -8.17
C CYS A 212 14.59 8.45 -6.69
N LYS A 213 15.19 9.47 -6.07
CA LYS A 213 14.92 9.87 -4.68
C LYS A 213 14.34 11.28 -4.56
N CYS A 214 14.05 11.96 -5.66
CA CYS A 214 13.55 13.33 -5.64
C CYS A 214 12.13 13.45 -5.06
N ASP A 215 11.38 12.36 -5.04
CA ASP A 215 10.05 12.32 -4.44
C ASP A 215 10.06 12.34 -2.92
N LEU A 216 11.18 12.04 -2.26
CA LEU A 216 11.35 12.21 -0.81
C LEU A 216 11.09 13.65 -0.33
N GLU A 217 11.17 14.62 -1.24
CA GLU A 217 10.92 16.05 -1.00
C GLU A 217 9.52 16.50 -1.46
N THR A 218 8.62 15.56 -1.71
CA THR A 218 7.22 15.84 -2.07
C THR A 218 6.34 15.84 -0.83
N GLY A 219 5.32 16.70 -0.82
CA GLY A 219 4.31 16.71 0.24
C GLY A 219 3.62 15.35 0.36
N MET A 220 3.40 14.68 -0.77
CA MET A 220 2.85 13.33 -0.81
C MET A 220 3.69 12.33 -0.03
N VAL A 221 5.01 12.25 -0.26
CA VAL A 221 5.86 11.27 0.44
C VAL A 221 6.08 11.66 1.90
N TYR A 222 6.04 12.96 2.24
CA TYR A 222 6.04 13.38 3.64
C TYR A 222 4.80 12.88 4.39
N GLU A 223 3.61 12.92 3.76
CA GLU A 223 2.35 12.47 4.36
C GLU A 223 2.12 10.96 4.24
N PHE A 224 2.65 10.33 3.18
CA PHE A 224 2.52 8.91 2.84
C PHE A 224 3.90 8.31 2.48
N PRO A 225 4.78 8.08 3.47
CA PRO A 225 6.14 7.60 3.24
C PRO A 225 6.25 6.26 2.49
N GLU A 226 5.21 5.42 2.59
CA GLU A 226 5.07 4.15 1.89
C GLU A 226 4.97 4.29 0.37
N LEU A 227 4.70 5.50 -0.14
CA LEU A 227 4.60 5.79 -1.57
C LEU A 227 5.89 6.30 -2.22
N GLN A 228 7.00 6.33 -1.47
CA GLN A 228 8.30 6.64 -2.06
C GLN A 228 8.63 5.70 -3.23
N GLY A 229 9.32 6.19 -4.25
CA GLY A 229 9.56 5.54 -5.52
C GLY A 229 8.31 5.50 -6.43
N ILE A 230 7.14 5.14 -5.89
CA ILE A 230 5.86 5.15 -6.62
C ILE A 230 5.55 6.57 -7.09
N MET A 231 5.56 7.53 -6.17
CA MET A 231 5.24 8.92 -6.53
C MET A 231 6.29 9.51 -7.45
N GLY A 232 7.58 9.21 -7.26
CA GLY A 232 8.63 9.60 -8.19
C GLY A 232 8.37 9.14 -9.63
N ARG A 233 7.92 7.90 -9.81
CA ARG A 233 7.52 7.37 -11.14
C ARG A 233 6.31 8.11 -11.71
N GLU A 234 5.27 8.32 -10.90
CA GLU A 234 4.04 8.96 -11.37
C GLU A 234 4.27 10.43 -11.75
N TYR A 235 5.05 11.18 -10.96
CA TYR A 235 5.45 12.55 -11.31
C TYR A 235 6.34 12.59 -12.56
N ALA A 236 7.31 11.68 -12.69
CA ALA A 236 8.15 11.58 -13.88
C ALA A 236 7.32 11.32 -15.15
N LYS A 237 6.33 10.42 -15.09
CA LYS A 237 5.40 10.17 -16.21
C LYS A 237 4.59 11.41 -16.58
N LEU A 238 4.04 12.12 -15.60
CA LEU A 238 3.27 13.35 -15.83
C LEU A 238 4.13 14.45 -16.47
N GLU A 239 5.41 14.52 -16.10
CA GLU A 239 6.37 15.47 -16.65
C GLU A 239 6.90 15.09 -18.05
N GLY A 240 6.50 13.91 -18.57
CA GLY A 240 6.88 13.44 -19.90
C GLY A 240 8.28 12.82 -19.97
N GLU A 241 8.81 12.32 -18.85
CA GLU A 241 10.05 11.54 -18.86
C GLU A 241 9.90 10.25 -19.67
N ASP A 242 11.04 9.70 -20.11
CA ASP A 242 11.09 8.40 -20.77
C ASP A 242 10.44 7.33 -19.87
N ALA A 243 9.55 6.51 -20.44
CA ALA A 243 8.79 5.52 -19.68
C ALA A 243 9.69 4.52 -18.94
N ARG A 244 10.84 4.15 -19.50
CA ARG A 244 11.80 3.24 -18.86
C ARG A 244 12.54 3.94 -17.72
N VAL A 245 12.81 5.24 -17.85
CA VAL A 245 13.37 6.06 -16.75
C VAL A 245 12.37 6.16 -15.61
N ALA A 246 11.10 6.47 -15.89
CA ALA A 246 10.07 6.55 -14.88
C ALA A 246 9.90 5.21 -14.16
N THR A 247 9.83 4.10 -14.89
CA THR A 247 9.80 2.75 -14.28
C THR A 247 11.03 2.50 -13.40
N ALA A 248 12.23 2.83 -13.87
CA ALA A 248 13.46 2.68 -13.10
C ALA A 248 13.51 3.52 -11.81
N ILE A 249 12.86 4.69 -11.78
CA ILE A 249 12.72 5.49 -10.55
C ILE A 249 12.01 4.70 -9.45
N HIS A 250 10.95 3.96 -9.78
CA HIS A 250 10.28 3.10 -8.81
C HIS A 250 11.10 1.83 -8.52
N GLU A 251 11.55 1.14 -9.58
CA GLU A 251 12.18 -0.17 -9.47
C GLU A 251 13.57 -0.15 -8.80
N HIS A 252 14.21 1.02 -8.59
CA HIS A 252 15.51 1.06 -7.93
C HIS A 252 15.49 0.47 -6.51
N TYR A 253 14.33 0.48 -5.84
CA TYR A 253 14.16 -0.18 -4.55
C TYR A 253 14.17 -1.72 -4.66
N LEU A 254 13.80 -2.29 -5.80
CA LEU A 254 13.70 -3.73 -6.00
C LEU A 254 15.06 -4.43 -6.11
N PRO A 255 15.22 -5.68 -5.66
CA PRO A 255 14.29 -6.40 -4.78
C PRO A 255 14.32 -5.79 -3.38
N VAL A 256 13.14 -5.70 -2.76
CA VAL A 256 12.99 -5.25 -1.36
C VAL A 256 13.32 -6.36 -0.36
N GLU A 257 13.24 -7.62 -0.78
CA GLU A 257 13.53 -8.80 0.03
C GLU A 257 14.20 -9.92 -0.78
N ALA A 258 14.79 -10.90 -0.09
CA ALA A 258 15.45 -12.02 -0.75
C ALA A 258 14.45 -12.87 -1.53
N GLY A 259 14.68 -13.02 -2.85
CA GLY A 259 13.77 -13.75 -3.74
C GLY A 259 12.57 -12.95 -4.22
N GLY A 260 12.48 -11.66 -3.87
CA GLY A 260 11.43 -10.76 -4.36
C GLY A 260 11.60 -10.38 -5.83
N GLU A 261 10.67 -9.54 -6.31
CA GLU A 261 10.66 -9.05 -7.69
C GLU A 261 11.95 -8.29 -8.03
N LEU A 262 12.43 -8.49 -9.26
CA LEU A 262 13.61 -7.82 -9.78
C LEU A 262 13.18 -6.67 -10.71
N PRO A 263 14.03 -5.63 -10.87
CA PRO A 263 13.82 -4.63 -11.89
C PRO A 263 13.60 -5.27 -13.27
N SER A 264 12.60 -4.78 -14.00
CA SER A 264 12.19 -5.35 -15.29
C SER A 264 13.10 -4.96 -16.45
N ASP A 265 13.92 -3.92 -16.26
CA ASP A 265 14.82 -3.36 -17.27
C ASP A 265 16.23 -3.08 -16.70
N ASN A 266 17.24 -3.09 -17.59
CA ASN A 266 18.62 -2.79 -17.26
C ASN A 266 18.80 -1.43 -16.57
N ILE A 267 18.01 -0.41 -16.94
CA ILE A 267 18.07 0.92 -16.31
C ILE A 267 17.78 0.82 -14.82
N GLY A 268 16.66 0.18 -14.44
CA GLY A 268 16.28 -0.04 -13.05
C GLY A 268 17.27 -0.94 -12.32
N ALA A 269 17.74 -2.01 -12.98
CA ALA A 269 18.71 -2.95 -12.43
C ALA A 269 20.03 -2.26 -12.04
N PHE A 270 20.60 -1.43 -12.92
CA PHE A 270 21.87 -0.74 -12.64
C PHE A 270 21.73 0.28 -11.52
N VAL A 271 20.64 1.04 -11.46
CA VAL A 271 20.40 1.99 -10.36
C VAL A 271 20.19 1.24 -9.04
N SER A 272 19.40 0.17 -9.05
CA SER A 272 19.17 -0.67 -7.87
C SER A 272 20.46 -1.26 -7.30
N ILE A 273 21.27 -1.90 -8.15
CA ILE A 273 22.55 -2.50 -7.74
C ILE A 273 23.47 -1.42 -7.16
N ALA A 274 23.57 -0.27 -7.84
CA ALA A 274 24.41 0.82 -7.40
C ALA A 274 24.00 1.39 -6.03
N ASP A 275 22.70 1.63 -5.82
CA ASP A 275 22.20 2.17 -4.55
C ASP A 275 22.42 1.18 -3.40
N LYS A 276 22.20 -0.12 -3.65
CA LYS A 276 22.44 -1.20 -2.67
C LYS A 276 23.92 -1.40 -2.35
N ILE A 277 24.83 -1.26 -3.32
CA ILE A 277 26.28 -1.32 -3.08
C ILE A 277 26.77 -0.13 -2.24
N ASP A 278 26.17 1.05 -2.42
CA ASP A 278 26.52 2.26 -1.65
C ASP A 278 25.93 2.27 -0.23
N SER A 279 24.96 1.38 0.07
CA SER A 279 24.27 1.32 1.36
C SER A 279 25.01 0.46 2.39
#